data_AF-A0A8S9ML50-F1
#
_entry.id   AF-A0A8S9ML50-F1
#
_cell.length_a   1.000
_cell.length_b   1.000
_cell.length_c   1.000
_cell.angle_alpha   90.00
_cell.angle_beta   90.00
_cell.angle_gamma   90.00
#
_symmetry.space_group_name_H-M   'P 1'
#
loop_
_entity.id
_entity.type
_entity.pdbx_description
1 polymer ?
#
loop_
_entity_poly.entity_id
_entity_poly.type
_entity_poly.pdbx_seq_one_letter_code
_entity_poly.pdbx_strand_id
1 'polypeptide(L)'
;MINEGKSNSILVSGESGAGKTETTKMLMRYLAYLGGRAVTEGRTVEQQVLESNPVLEAFGNAKTVRNNNSSRFGKFVEIQFDKQGRISGAAIRTYLLERSRVCQISDPERNYHCFYLLCAAPQE
;
A
#
# COMPACT_ATOMS: atom_id res chain seq x y z
N MET A 1 3.64 -21.97 -3.03
CA MET A 1 4.57 -21.40 -4.04
C MET A 1 5.73 -22.34 -4.33
N ILE A 2 6.54 -22.73 -3.33
CA ILE A 2 7.73 -23.56 -3.52
C ILE A 2 7.38 -25.04 -3.77
N ASN A 3 6.52 -25.65 -2.94
CA ASN A 3 6.22 -27.08 -3.06
C ASN A 3 5.34 -27.43 -4.28
N GLU A 4 4.34 -26.59 -4.58
CA GLU A 4 3.39 -26.84 -5.68
C GLU A 4 3.67 -26.03 -6.96
N GLY A 5 4.62 -25.08 -6.95
CA GLY A 5 4.87 -24.20 -8.10
C GLY A 5 3.73 -23.24 -8.46
N LYS A 6 2.68 -23.11 -7.64
CA LYS A 6 1.50 -22.26 -7.90
C LYS A 6 1.57 -20.91 -7.19
N SER A 7 1.01 -19.89 -7.84
CA SER A 7 0.75 -18.56 -7.26
C SER A 7 -0.21 -18.64 -6.08
N ASN A 8 -0.02 -17.77 -5.08
CA ASN A 8 -0.83 -17.74 -3.86
C ASN A 8 -1.35 -16.32 -3.65
N SER A 9 -2.48 -16.19 -2.94
CA SER A 9 -3.05 -14.89 -2.58
C SER A 9 -3.32 -14.84 -1.09
N ILE A 10 -3.14 -13.66 -0.50
CA ILE A 10 -3.43 -13.37 0.90
C ILE A 10 -4.39 -12.19 0.92
N LEU A 11 -5.58 -12.39 1.46
CA LEU A 11 -6.56 -11.34 1.65
C LEU A 11 -6.50 -10.84 3.09
N VAL A 12 -6.10 -9.57 3.27
CA VAL A 12 -6.13 -8.91 4.58
C VAL A 12 -7.40 -8.07 4.67
N SER A 13 -8.41 -8.58 5.36
CA SER A 13 -9.68 -7.90 5.59
C SER A 13 -9.74 -7.26 6.98
N GLY A 14 -10.66 -6.33 7.17
CA GLY A 14 -10.88 -5.66 8.45
C GLY A 14 -11.39 -4.23 8.28
N GLU A 15 -11.98 -3.69 9.33
CA GLU A 15 -12.46 -2.31 9.34
C GLU A 15 -11.32 -1.30 9.19
N SER A 16 -11.68 -0.04 8.96
CA SER A 16 -10.72 1.04 8.89
C SER A 16 -9.99 1.19 10.23
N GLY A 17 -8.67 1.16 10.24
CA GLY A 17 -7.87 1.19 11.48
C GLY A 17 -7.56 -0.17 12.10
N ALA A 18 -8.11 -1.28 11.59
CA ALA A 18 -7.88 -2.64 12.12
C ALA A 18 -6.45 -3.19 11.92
N GLY A 19 -5.49 -2.39 11.45
CA GLY A 19 -4.10 -2.82 11.28
C GLY A 19 -3.73 -3.46 9.94
N LYS A 20 -4.61 -3.43 8.93
CA LYS A 20 -4.38 -4.07 7.60
C LYS A 20 -3.02 -3.71 6.98
N THR A 21 -2.64 -2.43 7.03
CA THR A 21 -1.37 -1.94 6.49
C THR A 21 -0.17 -2.51 7.24
N GLU A 22 -0.22 -2.56 8.57
CA GLU A 22 0.84 -3.13 9.40
C GLU A 22 0.95 -4.64 9.22
N THR A 23 -0.17 -5.36 9.11
CA THR A 23 -0.18 -6.79 8.77
C THR A 23 0.49 -7.03 7.41
N THR A 24 0.18 -6.21 6.40
CA THR A 24 0.80 -6.31 5.07
C THR A 24 2.32 -6.09 5.13
N LYS A 25 2.77 -5.15 5.96
CA LYS A 25 4.20 -4.90 6.21
C LYS A 25 4.90 -6.06 6.91
N MET A 26 4.26 -6.68 7.89
CA MET A 26 4.79 -7.89 8.55
C MET A 26 4.89 -9.06 7.57
N LEU A 27 3.85 -9.27 6.74
CA LEU A 27 3.84 -10.31 5.70
C LEU A 27 5.02 -10.14 4.72
N MET A 28 5.24 -8.92 4.22
CA MET A 28 6.35 -8.66 3.30
C MET A 28 7.72 -8.92 3.95
N ARG A 29 7.91 -8.49 5.21
CA ARG A 29 9.16 -8.77 5.96
C ARG A 29 9.39 -10.27 6.16
N TYR A 30 8.33 -11.02 6.43
CA TYR A 30 8.40 -12.46 6.61
C TYR A 30 8.74 -13.19 5.30
N LEU A 31 8.08 -12.81 4.20
CA LEU A 31 8.37 -13.37 2.86
C LEU A 31 9.80 -13.06 2.42
N ALA A 32 10.30 -11.85 2.67
CA ALA A 32 11.68 -11.46 2.41
C ALA A 32 12.69 -12.29 3.21
N TYR A 33 12.37 -12.55 4.49
CA TYR A 33 13.21 -13.36 5.36
C TYR A 33 13.29 -14.81 4.87
N LEU A 34 12.15 -15.42 4.54
CA LEU A 34 12.09 -16.81 4.05
C LEU A 34 12.77 -17.00 2.69
N GLY A 35 12.68 -16.01 1.80
CA GLY A 35 13.28 -16.11 0.47
C GLY A 35 14.81 -16.09 0.47
N GLY A 36 15.45 -15.77 1.61
CA GLY A 36 16.89 -15.56 1.69
C GLY A 36 17.24 -14.16 1.21
N ARG A 37 17.66 -13.28 2.13
CA ARG A 37 18.12 -11.93 1.78
C ARG A 37 19.35 -12.03 0.88
N ALA A 38 19.23 -11.66 -0.39
CA ALA A 38 20.40 -11.26 -1.15
C ALA A 38 20.91 -9.95 -0.52
N VAL A 39 22.07 -10.00 0.15
CA VAL A 39 22.76 -8.79 0.62
C VAL A 39 23.06 -7.97 -0.63
N THR A 40 22.27 -6.93 -0.84
CA THR A 40 22.38 -6.02 -1.97
C THR A 40 22.62 -4.64 -1.40
N GLU A 41 23.62 -3.93 -1.94
CA GLU A 41 23.83 -2.52 -1.64
C GLU A 41 22.71 -1.73 -2.34
N GLY A 42 21.66 -1.37 -1.61
CA GLY A 42 20.53 -0.62 -2.16
C GLY A 42 19.21 -0.84 -1.42
N ARG A 43 18.14 -0.16 -1.88
CA ARG A 43 16.78 -0.38 -1.35
C ARG A 43 16.25 -1.71 -1.84
N THR A 44 15.76 -2.54 -0.93
CA THR A 44 15.13 -3.82 -1.30
C THR A 44 13.76 -3.61 -1.93
N VAL A 45 13.28 -4.59 -2.69
CA VAL A 45 11.93 -4.53 -3.31
C VAL A 45 10.85 -4.30 -2.24
N GLU A 46 10.97 -4.94 -1.08
CA GLU A 46 9.98 -4.77 -0.01
C GLU A 46 10.03 -3.38 0.62
N GLN A 47 11.24 -2.79 0.73
CA GLN A 47 11.38 -1.40 1.15
C GLN A 47 10.71 -0.45 0.15
N GLN A 48 10.92 -0.63 -1.15
CA GLN A 48 10.27 0.19 -2.18
C GLN A 48 8.74 0.09 -2.13
N VAL A 49 8.19 -1.12 -1.94
CA VAL A 49 6.75 -1.31 -1.78
C VAL A 49 6.23 -0.61 -0.53
N LEU A 50 6.97 -0.65 0.59
CA LEU A 50 6.60 0.05 1.82
C LEU A 50 6.70 1.58 1.69
N GLU A 51 7.74 2.08 1.02
CA GLU A 51 7.97 3.50 0.75
C GLU A 51 6.96 4.08 -0.24
N SER A 52 6.28 3.24 -1.03
CA SER A 52 5.16 3.69 -1.87
C SER A 52 3.90 4.05 -1.07
N ASN A 53 3.76 3.54 0.16
CA ASN A 53 2.53 3.75 0.95
C ASN A 53 2.23 5.23 1.21
N PRO A 54 3.17 6.06 1.70
CA PRO A 54 2.91 7.49 1.89
C PRO A 54 2.36 8.20 0.64
N VAL A 55 2.87 7.85 -0.55
CA VAL A 55 2.37 8.41 -1.81
C VAL A 55 0.94 7.94 -2.07
N LEU A 56 0.69 6.64 -1.99
CA LEU A 56 -0.66 6.09 -2.22
C LEU A 56 -1.67 6.60 -1.19
N GLU A 57 -1.27 6.79 0.06
CA GLU A 57 -2.11 7.36 1.11
C GLU A 57 -2.39 8.84 0.87
N ALA A 58 -1.41 9.62 0.41
CA ALA A 58 -1.63 11.03 0.09
C ALA A 58 -2.69 11.21 -1.01
N PHE A 59 -2.64 10.38 -2.06
CA PHE A 59 -3.55 10.48 -3.21
C PHE A 59 -4.84 9.66 -3.07
N GLY A 60 -4.86 8.66 -2.20
CA GLY A 60 -5.96 7.69 -2.10
C GLY A 60 -6.68 7.65 -0.75
N ASN A 61 -6.16 8.34 0.27
CA ASN A 61 -6.82 8.44 1.57
C ASN A 61 -7.41 9.85 1.79
N ALA A 62 -8.50 9.88 2.54
CA ALA A 62 -9.18 11.09 2.96
C ALA A 62 -9.71 10.96 4.39
N LYS A 63 -10.00 12.10 5.03
CA LYS A 63 -10.77 12.11 6.28
C LYS A 63 -12.25 11.89 5.96
N THR A 64 -12.83 10.87 6.59
CA THR A 64 -14.28 10.61 6.62
C THR A 64 -14.82 10.87 8.02
N VAL A 65 -16.13 10.73 8.21
CA VAL A 65 -16.77 10.85 9.53
C VAL A 65 -16.19 9.86 10.55
N ARG A 66 -15.80 8.65 10.10
CA ARG A 66 -15.36 7.55 10.98
C ARG A 66 -13.85 7.39 11.08
N ASN A 67 -13.08 7.86 10.10
CA ASN A 67 -11.63 7.72 10.10
C ASN A 67 -10.93 8.89 9.41
N ASN A 68 -9.94 9.48 10.09
CA ASN A 68 -9.12 10.58 9.57
C ASN A 68 -8.19 10.17 8.41
N ASN A 69 -7.87 8.89 8.26
CA ASN A 69 -7.02 8.36 7.19
C ASN A 69 -7.68 7.15 6.50
N SER A 70 -8.90 7.34 5.98
CA SER A 70 -9.68 6.27 5.34
C SER A 70 -9.22 6.07 3.90
N SER A 71 -8.77 4.85 3.57
CA SER A 71 -8.49 4.49 2.18
C SER A 71 -9.77 4.44 1.36
N ARG A 72 -9.78 5.19 0.25
CA ARG A 72 -10.90 5.28 -0.69
C ARG A 72 -10.59 4.58 -2.01
N PHE A 73 -9.68 3.61 -1.98
CA PHE A 73 -9.28 2.75 -3.08
C PHE A 73 -8.94 1.36 -2.55
N GLY A 74 -9.09 0.34 -3.41
CA GLY A 74 -8.54 -0.98 -3.18
C GLY A 74 -7.08 -1.06 -3.65
N LYS A 75 -6.25 -1.78 -2.90
CA LYS A 75 -4.83 -1.99 -3.22
C LYS A 75 -4.54 -3.49 -3.34
N PHE A 76 -3.97 -3.91 -4.46
CA PHE A 76 -3.41 -5.24 -4.64
C PHE A 76 -1.91 -5.13 -4.83
N VAL A 77 -1.16 -5.86 -4.02
CA VAL A 77 0.30 -5.93 -4.11
C VAL A 77 0.67 -7.32 -4.59
N GLU A 78 1.22 -7.37 -5.81
CA GLU A 78 1.80 -8.57 -6.38
C GLU A 78 3.28 -8.63 -5.97
N ILE A 79 3.69 -9.72 -5.35
CA ILE A 79 5.10 -9.99 -5.02
C ILE A 79 5.57 -11.14 -5.91
N GLN A 80 6.67 -10.91 -6.61
CA GLN A 80 7.23 -11.83 -7.58
C GLN A 80 8.46 -12.51 -6.98
N PHE A 81 8.60 -13.80 -7.25
CA PHE A 81 9.68 -14.61 -6.74
C PHE A 81 10.48 -15.23 -7.88
N ASP A 82 11.80 -15.34 -7.72
CA ASP A 82 12.64 -16.09 -8.64
C ASP A 82 12.54 -17.61 -8.40
N LYS A 83 13.26 -18.40 -9.21
CA LYS A 83 13.29 -19.87 -9.10
C LYS A 83 13.89 -20.37 -7.77
N GLN A 84 14.64 -19.52 -7.07
CA GLN A 84 15.24 -19.82 -5.77
C GLN A 84 14.33 -19.39 -4.60
N GLY A 85 13.16 -18.81 -4.88
CA GLY A 85 12.21 -18.34 -3.87
C GLY A 85 12.57 -16.97 -3.28
N ARG A 86 13.50 -16.23 -3.89
CA ARG A 86 13.83 -14.85 -3.48
C ARG A 86 12.87 -13.86 -4.10
N ILE A 87 12.57 -12.78 -3.41
CA ILE A 87 11.78 -11.69 -3.97
C ILE A 87 12.58 -11.04 -5.11
N SER A 88 12.02 -11.09 -6.32
CA SER A 88 12.63 -10.58 -7.55
C SER A 88 12.00 -9.29 -8.05
N GLY A 89 10.77 -8.99 -7.62
CA GLY A 89 10.02 -7.82 -8.05
C GLY A 89 8.69 -7.67 -7.31
N ALA A 90 8.05 -6.53 -7.53
CA ALA A 90 6.71 -6.26 -7.03
C ALA A 90 5.95 -5.32 -7.96
N ALA A 91 4.62 -5.47 -8.01
CA ALA A 91 3.73 -4.57 -8.72
C ALA A 91 2.55 -4.18 -7.82
N ILE A 92 2.16 -2.92 -7.88
CA ILE A 92 1.00 -2.41 -7.13
C ILE A 92 -0.08 -2.06 -8.13
N ARG A 93 -1.26 -2.66 -7.96
CA ARG A 93 -2.46 -2.34 -8.73
C ARG A 93 -3.48 -1.72 -7.80
N THR A 94 -4.01 -0.57 -8.21
CA THR A 94 -5.07 0.14 -7.47
C THR A 94 -6.40 -0.05 -8.19
N TYR A 95 -7.48 -0.13 -7.41
CA TYR A 95 -8.82 -0.38 -7.92
C TYR A 95 -9.83 0.54 -7.23
N LEU A 96 -10.91 0.86 -7.94
CA LEU A 96 -12.10 1.50 -7.36
C LEU A 96 -11.82 2.74 -6.50
N LEU A 97 -10.96 3.65 -7.00
CA LEU A 97 -10.80 4.96 -6.38
C LEU A 97 -12.16 5.69 -6.38
N GLU A 98 -12.57 6.24 -5.24
CA GLU A 98 -13.77 7.07 -5.11
C GLU A 98 -13.57 8.42 -5.81
N ARG A 99 -13.73 8.43 -7.14
CA ARG A 99 -13.48 9.63 -7.97
C ARG A 99 -14.43 10.78 -7.65
N SER A 100 -15.67 10.49 -7.23
CA SER A 100 -16.67 11.50 -6.87
C SER A 100 -16.18 12.44 -5.76
N ARG A 101 -15.36 11.94 -4.83
CA ARG A 101 -14.79 12.72 -3.72
C ARG A 101 -14.03 13.96 -4.16
N VAL A 102 -13.45 13.92 -5.36
CA VAL A 102 -12.69 15.07 -5.91
C VAL A 102 -13.60 16.29 -6.06
N CYS A 103 -14.86 16.09 -6.48
CA CYS A 103 -15.80 17.17 -6.78
C CYS A 103 -16.94 17.29 -5.76
N GLN A 104 -17.16 16.27 -4.92
CA GLN A 104 -18.27 16.18 -3.98
C GLN A 104 -17.79 15.68 -2.62
N ILE A 105 -17.97 16.49 -1.58
CA ILE A 105 -17.56 16.17 -0.21
C ILE A 105 -18.72 16.53 0.71
N SER A 106 -19.07 15.63 1.62
CA SER A 106 -20.06 15.89 2.67
C SER A 106 -19.40 16.51 3.88
N ASP A 107 -20.03 17.47 4.55
CA ASP A 107 -19.58 17.94 5.85
C ASP A 107 -19.75 16.84 6.92
N PRO A 108 -18.78 16.57 7.82
CA PRO A 108 -17.47 17.22 8.03
C PRO A 108 -16.26 16.46 7.43
N GLU A 109 -16.46 15.77 6.30
CA GLU A 109 -15.40 15.06 5.58
C GLU A 109 -14.46 16.01 4.82
N ARG A 110 -13.34 15.47 4.33
CA ARG A 110 -12.37 16.20 3.51
C ARG A 110 -12.11 15.51 2.18
N ASN A 111 -11.49 16.23 1.27
CA ASN A 111 -10.93 15.68 0.04
C ASN A 111 -9.69 14.80 0.34
N TYR A 112 -9.05 14.27 -0.70
CA TYR A 112 -7.77 13.56 -0.58
C TYR A 112 -6.68 14.44 0.02
N HIS A 113 -5.81 13.83 0.83
CA HIS A 113 -4.78 14.56 1.59
C HIS A 113 -3.83 15.36 0.69
N CYS A 114 -3.54 14.86 -0.52
CA CYS A 114 -2.63 15.51 -1.47
C CYS A 114 -3.02 16.96 -1.77
N PHE A 115 -4.32 17.28 -1.87
CA PHE A 115 -4.77 18.65 -2.12
C PHE A 115 -4.42 19.58 -0.96
N TYR A 116 -4.60 19.13 0.28
CA TYR A 116 -4.26 19.94 1.46
C TYR A 116 -2.75 20.06 1.67
N LEU A 117 -2.01 18.98 1.43
CA LEU A 117 -0.54 18.98 1.49
C LEU A 117 0.06 19.94 0.46
N LEU A 118 -0.48 19.95 -0.76
CA LEU A 118 -0.05 20.86 -1.82
C LEU A 118 -0.36 22.32 -1.47
N CYS A 119 -1.57 22.61 -0.99
CA CYS A 119 -1.95 23.98 -0.60
C CYS A 119 -1.17 24.52 0.61
N ALA A 120 -0.68 23.64 1.49
CA ALA A 120 0.11 24.00 2.65
C ALA A 120 1.63 23.98 2.39
N ALA A 121 2.06 23.63 1.18
CA ALA A 121 3.47 23.57 0.84
C ALA A 121 4.11 24.98 0.87
N PRO A 122 5.38 25.12 1.29
CA PRO A 122 6.09 26.39 1.22
C PRO A 122 6.20 26.88 -0.23
N GLN A 123 6.23 28.20 -0.43
CA GLN A 123 6.69 28.76 -1.71
C GLN A 123 8.18 28.49 -1.86
N GLU A 124 8.59 28.13 -3.08
CA GLU A 124 10.01 27.94 -3.45
C GLU A 124 10.86 29.20 -3.25
#